data_AF-A0A3D4D631-F1
#
_entry.id   AF-A0A3D4D631-F1
#
_cell.length_a   1.000
_cell.length_b   1.000
_cell.length_c   1.000
_cell.angle_alpha   90.00
_cell.angle_beta   90.00
_cell.angle_gamma   90.00
#
_symmetry.space_group_name_H-M   'P 1'
#
loop_
_entity.id
_entity.type
_entity.pdbx_description
1 polymer ?
#
loop_
_entity_poly.entity_id
_entity_poly.type
_entity_poly.pdbx_seq_one_letter_code
_entity_poly.pdbx_strand_id
1 'polypeptide(L)'
;HCSPISDTTIMSSAGAQVEHVNHVATQLPYAITVACLSFVCFVFAGFIQNWIVCLAIGVVLTVGTLFAIRNVEAQKARIKD
;
A
#
# COMPACT_ATOMS: atom_id res chain seq x y z
N HIS A 1 -7.97 2.94 6.12
CA HIS A 1 -9.06 3.91 6.00
C HIS A 1 -8.43 5.27 5.78
N CYS A 2 -8.38 5.77 4.55
CA CYS A 2 -7.65 7.00 4.22
C CYS A 2 -8.60 8.18 4.01
N SER A 3 -9.76 8.16 4.66
CA SER A 3 -10.69 9.28 4.62
C SER A 3 -10.23 10.37 5.59
N PRO A 4 -10.15 11.64 5.14
CA PRO A 4 -9.86 12.80 5.98
C PRO A 4 -10.99 13.20 6.92
N ILE A 5 -12.11 12.45 6.93
CA ILE A 5 -13.23 12.71 7.83
C ILE A 5 -13.50 11.57 8.82
N SER A 6 -12.62 10.55 8.86
CA SER A 6 -12.80 9.44 9.79
C SER A 6 -12.52 9.83 11.23
N ASP A 7 -13.35 9.35 12.16
CA ASP A 7 -13.07 9.45 13.60
C ASP A 7 -11.70 8.86 13.96
N THR A 8 -11.34 7.72 13.36
CA THR A 8 -10.03 7.08 13.58
C THR A 8 -8.87 7.91 13.04
N THR A 9 -9.03 8.53 11.86
CA THR A 9 -8.03 9.43 11.31
C THR A 9 -7.88 10.63 12.24
N ILE A 10 -8.99 11.25 12.69
CA ILE A 10 -9.01 12.50 13.48
C ILE A 10 -8.29 12.29 14.81
N MET A 11 -8.61 11.18 15.48
CA MET A 11 -7.97 10.81 16.73
C MET A 11 -6.48 10.47 16.54
N SER A 12 -6.13 9.75 15.46
CA SER A 12 -4.74 9.38 15.15
C SER A 12 -3.86 10.59 14.84
N SER A 13 -4.35 11.56 14.05
CA SER A 13 -3.59 12.78 13.76
C SER A 13 -3.45 13.69 14.98
N ALA A 14 -4.50 13.79 15.82
CA ALA A 14 -4.45 14.56 17.06
C ALA A 14 -3.46 13.96 18.06
N GLY A 15 -3.46 12.63 18.20
CA GLY A 15 -2.47 11.91 19.01
C GLY A 15 -1.03 12.05 18.51
N ALA A 16 -0.84 12.18 17.19
CA ALA A 16 0.46 12.38 16.56
C ALA A 16 0.91 13.85 16.46
N GLN A 17 0.07 14.82 16.87
CA GLN A 17 0.31 16.26 16.72
C GLN A 17 0.66 16.71 15.28
N VAL A 18 0.14 16.00 14.28
CA VAL A 18 0.35 16.30 12.86
C VAL A 18 -0.95 16.83 12.27
N GLU A 19 -0.84 17.79 11.35
CA GLU A 19 -1.99 18.31 10.61
C GLU A 19 -2.76 17.17 9.92
N HIS A 20 -4.08 17.21 10.04
CA HIS A 20 -4.95 16.12 9.62
C HIS A 20 -4.81 15.76 8.13
N VAL A 21 -4.65 16.78 7.28
CA VAL A 21 -4.44 16.61 5.83
C VAL A 21 -3.11 15.91 5.54
N ASN A 22 -2.03 16.29 6.23
CA ASN A 22 -0.72 15.64 6.08
C ASN A 22 -0.75 14.17 6.55
N HIS A 23 -1.49 13.89 7.62
CA HIS A 23 -1.68 12.52 8.11
C HIS A 23 -2.38 11.63 7.08
N VAL A 24 -3.33 12.16 6.29
CA VAL A 24 -4.00 11.39 5.21
C VAL A 24 -3.18 11.35 3.92
N ALA A 25 -2.54 12.46 3.56
CA ALA A 25 -1.74 12.56 2.33
C ALA A 25 -0.62 11.52 2.31
N THR A 26 -0.02 11.25 3.47
CA THR A 26 0.99 10.19 3.62
C THR A 26 0.40 8.77 3.53
N GLN A 27 -0.89 8.57 3.83
CA GLN A 27 -1.56 7.26 3.74
C GLN A 27 -2.07 6.92 2.34
N LEU A 28 -2.46 7.92 1.54
CA LEU A 28 -2.95 7.72 0.17
C LEU A 28 -2.05 6.83 -0.70
N PRO A 29 -0.72 7.05 -0.79
CA PRO A 29 0.14 6.19 -1.59
C PRO A 29 0.10 4.72 -1.14
N TYR A 30 0.07 4.45 0.18
CA TYR A 30 -0.08 3.08 0.69
C TYR A 30 -1.44 2.47 0.31
N ALA A 31 -2.54 3.22 0.47
CA ALA A 31 -3.86 2.72 0.12
C ALA A 31 -4.00 2.41 -1.37
N ILE A 32 -3.45 3.26 -2.24
CA ILE A 32 -3.47 3.05 -3.69
C ILE A 32 -2.67 1.81 -4.07
N THR A 33 -1.46 1.62 -3.50
CA THR A 33 -0.66 0.41 -3.77
C THR A 33 -1.39 -0.88 -3.39
N VAL A 34 -2.00 -0.91 -2.21
CA VAL A 34 -2.78 -2.07 -1.74
C VAL A 34 -4.03 -2.28 -2.60
N ALA A 35 -4.69 -1.22 -3.04
CA ALA A 35 -5.86 -1.31 -3.92
C ALA A 35 -5.48 -1.93 -5.28
N CYS A 36 -4.38 -1.50 -5.89
CA CYS A 36 -3.88 -2.08 -7.13
C CYS A 36 -3.49 -3.55 -6.98
N LEU A 37 -2.75 -3.89 -5.91
CA LEU A 37 -2.39 -5.29 -5.58
C LEU A 37 -3.64 -6.15 -5.41
N SER A 38 -4.62 -5.67 -4.64
CA SER A 38 -5.86 -6.40 -4.38
C SER A 38 -6.66 -6.63 -5.67
N PHE A 39 -6.76 -5.61 -6.53
CA PHE A 39 -7.42 -5.73 -7.83
C PHE A 39 -6.79 -6.85 -8.66
N VAL A 40 -5.46 -6.88 -8.79
CA VAL A 40 -4.74 -7.92 -9.52
C VAL A 40 -4.96 -9.30 -8.91
N CYS A 41 -4.85 -9.42 -7.59
CA CYS A 41 -5.10 -10.68 -6.88
C CYS A 41 -6.53 -11.19 -7.08
N PHE A 42 -7.54 -10.32 -7.06
CA PHE A 42 -8.93 -10.71 -7.29
C PHE A 42 -9.18 -11.18 -8.72
N VAL A 43 -8.55 -10.53 -9.71
CA VAL A 43 -8.59 -11.00 -11.11
C VAL A 43 -8.04 -12.42 -11.20
N PHE A 44 -6.86 -12.69 -10.62
CA PHE A 44 -6.28 -14.04 -10.60
C PHE A 44 -7.15 -15.07 -9.85
N ALA A 45 -7.74 -14.66 -8.73
CA ALA A 45 -8.64 -15.52 -7.96
C ALA A 45 -9.87 -15.95 -8.75
N GLY A 46 -10.42 -15.06 -9.59
CA GLY A 46 -11.55 -15.36 -10.46
C GLY A 46 -11.26 -16.46 -11.48
N PHE A 47 -10.04 -16.49 -12.06
CA PHE A 47 -9.66 -17.46 -13.08
C PHE A 47 -9.12 -18.78 -12.53
N ILE A 48 -8.29 -18.74 -11.48
CA ILE A 48 -7.56 -19.91 -10.98
C ILE A 48 -8.45 -20.77 -10.06
N GLN A 49 -9.37 -20.14 -9.31
CA GLN A 49 -10.31 -20.78 -8.39
C GLN A 49 -9.69 -21.78 -7.38
N ASN A 50 -8.39 -21.69 -7.13
CA ASN A 50 -7.67 -22.46 -6.13
C ASN A 50 -7.06 -21.52 -5.09
N TRP A 51 -7.55 -21.60 -3.85
CA TRP A 51 -7.16 -20.68 -2.79
C TRP A 51 -5.67 -20.74 -2.44
N ILE A 52 -5.02 -21.91 -2.54
CA ILE A 52 -3.59 -22.08 -2.22
C ILE A 52 -2.73 -21.37 -3.26
N VAL A 53 -3.05 -21.58 -4.54
CA VAL A 53 -2.31 -20.95 -5.65
C VAL A 53 -2.48 -19.43 -5.61
N CYS A 54 -3.70 -18.95 -5.35
CA CYS A 54 -3.98 -17.52 -5.25
C CYS A 54 -3.26 -16.89 -4.05
N LEU A 55 -3.18 -17.58 -2.92
CA LEU A 55 -2.45 -17.12 -1.75
C LEU A 55 -0.94 -17.03 -2.04
N ALA A 56 -0.37 -18.07 -2.67
CA ALA A 56 1.03 -18.06 -3.07
C ALA A 56 1.36 -16.90 -4.02
N ILE A 57 0.52 -16.66 -5.03
CA ILE A 57 0.66 -15.53 -5.95
C ILE A 57 0.57 -14.20 -5.20
N GLY A 58 -0.39 -14.04 -4.29
CA GLY A 58 -0.55 -12.83 -3.49
C GLY A 58 0.67 -12.52 -2.61
N VAL A 59 1.26 -13.54 -1.98
CA VAL A 59 2.49 -13.39 -1.19
C VAL A 59 3.66 -12.96 -2.08
N VAL A 60 3.86 -13.64 -3.21
CA VAL A 60 4.95 -13.32 -4.15
C VAL A 60 4.80 -11.91 -4.70
N LEU A 61 3.58 -11.51 -5.10
CA LEU A 61 3.31 -10.15 -5.58
C LEU A 61 3.61 -9.10 -4.51
N THR A 62 3.15 -9.31 -3.28
CA THR A 62 3.36 -8.36 -2.18
C THR A 62 4.85 -8.19 -1.87
N VAL A 63 5.58 -9.30 -1.74
CA VAL A 63 7.03 -9.28 -1.51
C VAL A 63 7.75 -8.61 -2.67
N GLY A 64 7.39 -8.95 -3.91
CA GLY A 64 7.94 -8.34 -5.12
C GLY A 64 7.72 -6.82 -5.18
N THR A 65 6.53 -6.33 -4.83
CA THR A 65 6.25 -4.90 -4.77
C THR A 65 7.10 -4.19 -3.71
N LEU A 66 7.29 -4.78 -2.53
CA LEU A 66 8.15 -4.21 -1.50
C LEU A 66 9.61 -4.11 -1.98
N PHE A 67 10.14 -5.14 -2.62
CA PHE A 67 11.48 -5.08 -3.22
C PHE A 67 11.59 -4.03 -4.32
N ALA A 68 10.57 -3.90 -5.17
CA ALA A 68 10.56 -2.88 -6.22
C ALA A 68 10.59 -1.46 -5.63
N ILE A 69 9.78 -1.17 -4.61
CA ILE A 69 9.78 0.13 -3.91
C ILE A 69 11.16 0.41 -3.32
N ARG A 70 11.74 -0.56 -2.60
CA ARG A 70 13.09 -0.42 -2.03
C ARG A 70 14.16 -0.15 -3.09
N ASN A 71 14.09 -0.83 -4.22
CA ASN A 71 15.03 -0.63 -5.32
C ASN A 71 14.88 0.77 -5.94
N VAL A 72 13.65 1.23 -6.17
CA VAL A 72 13.39 2.59 -6.69
C VAL A 72 13.90 3.67 -5.74
N GLU A 73 13.68 3.51 -4.43
CA GLU A 73 14.21 4.44 -3.43
C GLU A 73 15.74 4.45 -3.39
N ALA A 74 16.37 3.27 -3.44
CA ALA A 74 17.83 3.15 -3.49
C ALA A 74 18.43 3.79 -4.76
N GLN A 75 17.75 3.67 -5.90
CA GLN A 75 18.15 4.33 -7.15
C GLN A 75 18.00 5.85 -7.05
N LYS A 76 16.90 6.36 -6.48
CA LYS A 76 16.71 7.80 -6.27
C LYS A 76 17.77 8.41 -5.36
N ALA A 77 18.19 7.70 -4.31
CA ALA A 77 19.26 8.15 -3.43
C ALA A 77 20.59 8.30 -4.22
N ARG A 78 20.95 7.29 -5.01
CA ARG A 78 22.17 7.29 -5.83
C ARG A 78 22.26 8.38 -6.90
N ILE A 79 21.13 8.84 -7.44
CA ILE A 79 21.11 9.90 -8.47
C ILE A 79 21.27 11.31 -7.85
N LYS A 80 21.01 11.43 -6.55
CA LYS A 80 21.05 12.71 -5.83
C LYS A 80 22.45 13.05 -5.29
N ASP A 81 23.34 12.05 -5.22
CA ASP A 81 24.77 12.19 -4.91
C ASP A 81 25.58 12.63 -6.14
#